data_AF-A0A962D3A7-F1
#
_entry.id   AF-A0A962D3A7-F1
#
_cell.length_a   1.000
_cell.length_b   1.000
_cell.length_c   1.000
_cell.angle_alpha   90.00
_cell.angle_beta   90.00
_cell.angle_gamma   90.00
#
_symmetry.space_group_name_H-M   'P 1'
#
loop_
_entity.id
_entity.type
_entity.pdbx_description
1 polymer ?
#
loop_
_entity_poly.entity_id
_entity_poly.type
_entity_poly.pdbx_seq_one_letter_code
_entity_poly.pdbx_strand_id
1 'polypeptide(L)'
;AIGAWEWGPYLGKAALTDGVSACVSSWRRLAPNTIPTLAKAGGNYLSSILISREARARGCHEGIGLGVDGNISEGAGENLFLRIDGKLYTPPMTAS
;
A
#
# COMPACT_ATOMS: atom_id res chain seq x y z
N ALA A 1 16.47 27.64 2.67
CA ALA A 1 15.82 27.65 1.34
C ALA A 1 14.62 26.72 1.39
N ILE A 2 13.51 27.07 0.71
CA ILE A 2 12.31 26.22 0.58
C ILE A 2 12.21 25.80 -0.88
N GLY A 3 12.12 24.50 -1.14
CA GLY A 3 11.81 23.96 -2.47
C GLY A 3 10.32 23.72 -2.60
N ALA A 4 9.74 24.06 -3.74
CA ALA A 4 8.37 23.74 -4.11
C ALA A 4 8.36 23.17 -5.53
N TRP A 5 7.49 22.19 -5.78
CA TRP A 5 7.26 21.58 -7.08
C TRP A 5 5.80 21.21 -7.22
N GLU A 6 5.32 21.10 -8.46
CA GLU A 6 3.95 20.66 -8.73
C GLU A 6 3.81 19.16 -8.44
N TRP A 7 2.70 18.78 -7.80
CA TRP A 7 2.38 17.38 -7.52
C TRP A 7 1.17 16.94 -8.32
N GLY A 8 1.35 15.92 -9.15
CA GLY A 8 0.26 15.26 -9.87
C GLY A 8 -0.48 14.23 -9.01
N PRO A 9 -1.63 13.71 -9.47
CA PRO A 9 -2.30 12.59 -8.80
C PRO A 9 -1.41 11.35 -8.80
N TYR A 10 -1.35 10.66 -7.65
CA TYR A 10 -0.38 9.59 -7.39
C TYR A 10 -0.35 8.49 -8.46
N LEU A 11 -1.52 7.99 -8.87
CA LEU A 11 -1.66 6.94 -9.90
C LEU A 11 -2.20 7.49 -11.24
N GLY A 12 -2.07 8.80 -11.47
CA GLY A 12 -2.59 9.47 -12.66
C GLY A 12 -4.04 9.97 -12.49
N LYS A 13 -4.48 10.85 -13.41
CA LYS A 13 -5.81 11.50 -13.32
C LYS A 13 -6.96 10.50 -13.50
N ALA A 14 -6.81 9.55 -14.42
CA ALA A 14 -7.82 8.53 -14.70
C ALA A 14 -8.07 7.60 -13.49
N ALA A 15 -7.05 7.36 -12.65
CA ALA A 15 -7.19 6.53 -11.46
C ALA A 15 -8.24 7.04 -10.46
N LEU A 16 -8.52 8.35 -10.46
CA LEU A 16 -9.52 8.95 -9.58
C LEU A 16 -10.97 8.66 -10.01
N THR A 17 -11.20 8.46 -11.31
CA THR A 17 -12.54 8.23 -11.87
C THR A 17 -12.79 6.77 -12.21
N ASP A 18 -11.77 6.10 -12.75
CA ASP A 18 -11.90 4.78 -13.36
C ASP A 18 -11.38 3.67 -12.42
N GLY A 19 -10.72 4.07 -11.32
CA GLY A 19 -10.03 3.17 -10.41
C GLY A 19 -8.71 2.66 -10.99
N VAL A 20 -8.13 1.69 -10.29
CA VAL A 20 -6.82 1.09 -10.64
C VAL A 20 -6.86 -0.41 -10.50
N SER A 21 -6.04 -1.11 -11.30
CA SER A 21 -5.78 -2.53 -11.07
C SER A 21 -4.78 -2.70 -9.93
N ALA A 22 -5.15 -3.51 -8.93
CA ALA A 22 -4.31 -3.84 -7.80
C ALA A 22 -4.09 -5.35 -7.71
N CYS A 23 -2.90 -5.76 -7.27
CA CYS A 23 -2.52 -7.18 -7.20
C CYS A 23 -1.99 -7.55 -5.83
N VAL A 24 -2.44 -8.69 -5.31
CA VAL A 24 -1.88 -9.24 -4.07
C VAL A 24 -0.43 -9.64 -4.32
N SER A 25 0.48 -9.06 -3.53
CA SER A 25 1.91 -9.29 -3.62
C SER A 25 2.30 -10.60 -2.97
N SER A 26 3.38 -11.23 -3.47
CA SER A 26 4.01 -12.37 -2.81
C SER A 26 4.85 -11.93 -1.59
N TRP A 27 5.23 -10.66 -1.53
CA TRP A 27 5.94 -10.09 -0.39
C TRP A 27 4.99 -9.79 0.77
N ARG A 28 5.43 -10.14 1.98
CA ARG A 28 4.71 -9.84 3.22
C ARG A 28 5.08 -8.46 3.75
N ARG A 29 4.13 -7.86 4.47
CA ARG A 29 4.36 -6.68 5.31
C ARG A 29 5.18 -7.04 6.54
N LEU A 30 5.70 -6.00 7.20
CA LEU A 30 6.65 -6.15 8.30
C LEU A 30 6.00 -6.89 9.46
N ALA A 31 6.71 -7.85 10.04
CA ALA A 31 6.20 -8.56 11.21
C ALA A 31 6.21 -7.62 12.43
N PRO A 32 5.20 -7.70 13.32
CA PRO A 32 5.24 -7.00 14.59
C PRO A 32 6.55 -7.27 15.35
N ASN A 33 7.07 -6.26 16.04
CA ASN A 33 8.31 -6.35 16.81
C ASN A 33 9.59 -6.68 16.00
N THR A 34 9.61 -6.36 14.69
CA THR A 34 10.85 -6.41 13.87
C THR A 34 11.33 -5.01 13.48
N ILE A 35 10.51 -4.27 12.73
CA ILE A 35 10.70 -2.87 12.39
C ILE A 35 9.40 -2.13 12.73
N PRO A 36 9.44 -0.98 13.43
CA PRO A 36 8.23 -0.31 13.90
C PRO A 36 7.45 0.31 12.73
N THR A 37 6.28 -0.26 12.43
CA THR A 37 5.38 0.16 11.35
C THR A 37 4.59 1.42 11.70
N LEU A 38 4.40 1.69 13.00
CA LEU A 38 3.84 2.94 13.51
C LEU A 38 4.77 4.15 13.30
N ALA A 39 6.06 3.93 13.02
CA ALA A 39 7.00 4.99 12.69
C ALA A 39 7.11 5.13 11.17
N LYS A 40 6.96 6.35 10.65
CA LYS A 40 7.20 6.63 9.22
C LYS A 40 8.70 6.74 8.93
N ALA A 41 9.40 5.61 9.01
CA ALA A 41 10.85 5.53 8.82
C ALA A 41 11.20 5.14 7.37
N GLY A 42 12.29 5.70 6.85
CA GLY A 42 12.76 5.42 5.48
C GLY A 42 13.04 3.93 5.22
N GLY A 43 13.57 3.20 6.23
CA GLY A 43 13.83 1.76 6.12
C GLY A 43 12.59 0.92 5.84
N ASN A 44 11.41 1.35 6.31
CA ASN A 44 10.15 0.63 6.10
C ASN A 44 9.78 0.57 4.61
N TYR A 45 10.19 1.57 3.83
CA TYR A 45 9.88 1.67 2.41
C TYR A 45 10.60 0.63 1.55
N LEU A 46 11.60 -0.10 2.07
CA LEU A 46 12.18 -1.24 1.35
C LEU A 46 11.12 -2.31 1.05
N SER A 47 10.24 -2.61 2.02
CA SER A 47 9.09 -3.51 1.82
C SER A 47 8.11 -2.96 0.77
N SER A 48 7.76 -1.68 0.88
CA SER A 48 6.87 -1.00 -0.07
C SER A 48 7.40 -1.01 -1.51
N ILE A 49 8.70 -0.80 -1.69
CA ILE A 49 9.34 -0.82 -3.02
C ILE A 49 9.26 -2.21 -3.64
N LEU A 50 9.46 -3.28 -2.87
CA LEU A 50 9.33 -4.65 -3.36
C LEU A 50 7.90 -4.96 -3.81
N ILE A 51 6.91 -4.60 -2.99
CA ILE A 51 5.48 -4.78 -3.29
C ILE A 51 5.10 -4.02 -4.58
N SER A 52 5.45 -2.73 -4.66
CA SER A 52 5.10 -1.90 -5.83
C SER A 52 5.83 -2.35 -7.10
N ARG A 53 7.11 -2.77 -7.00
CA ARG A 53 7.87 -3.29 -8.15
C ARG A 53 7.29 -4.59 -8.68
N GLU A 54 6.91 -5.51 -7.81
CA GLU A 54 6.27 -6.76 -8.22
C GLU A 54 4.94 -6.50 -8.93
N ALA A 55 4.09 -5.63 -8.36
CA ALA A 55 2.82 -5.27 -8.97
C ALA A 55 2.97 -4.69 -10.38
N ARG A 56 3.90 -3.73 -10.54
CA ARG A 56 4.22 -3.14 -11.86
C ARG A 56 4.76 -4.16 -12.84
N ALA A 57 5.63 -5.07 -12.39
CA ALA A 57 6.15 -6.16 -13.24
C ALA A 57 5.03 -7.11 -13.72
N ARG A 58 3.93 -7.20 -12.97
CA ARG A 58 2.74 -8.00 -13.31
C ARG A 58 1.67 -7.20 -14.07
N GLY A 59 1.95 -5.95 -14.45
CA GLY A 59 1.00 -5.10 -15.18
C GLY A 59 -0.09 -4.47 -14.31
N CYS A 60 0.07 -4.50 -12.98
CA CYS A 60 -0.85 -3.87 -12.04
C CYS A 60 -0.35 -2.47 -11.70
N HIS A 61 -1.27 -1.54 -11.42
CA HIS A 61 -0.91 -0.19 -11.03
C HIS A 61 -0.31 -0.15 -9.61
N GLU A 62 -0.83 -1.01 -8.71
CA GLU A 62 -0.35 -1.07 -7.33
C GLU A 62 -0.42 -2.47 -6.72
N GLY A 63 0.40 -2.70 -5.68
CA GLY A 63 0.48 -3.95 -4.94
C GLY A 63 -0.22 -3.87 -3.58
N ILE A 64 -0.98 -4.91 -3.24
CA ILE A 64 -1.58 -5.10 -1.91
C ILE A 64 -0.68 -6.05 -1.12
N GLY A 65 -0.15 -5.56 0.00
CA GLY A 65 0.61 -6.34 0.96
C GLY A 65 -0.29 -7.09 1.92
N LEU A 66 0.13 -8.30 2.28
CA LEU A 66 -0.50 -9.09 3.33
C LEU A 66 0.40 -9.11 4.57
N GLY A 67 -0.22 -9.15 5.75
CA GLY A 67 0.47 -9.48 6.99
C GLY A 67 1.08 -10.87 6.95
N VAL A 68 2.00 -11.14 7.87
CA VAL A 68 2.63 -12.47 8.03
C VAL A 68 1.63 -13.56 8.42
N ASP A 69 0.47 -13.17 8.94
CA ASP A 69 -0.66 -14.02 9.30
C ASP A 69 -1.57 -14.38 8.12
N GLY A 70 -1.31 -13.82 6.93
CA GLY A 70 -2.14 -14.06 5.75
C GLY A 70 -3.23 -13.03 5.49
N ASN A 71 -3.50 -12.13 6.43
CA ASN A 71 -4.57 -11.15 6.33
C ASN A 71 -4.16 -9.93 5.51
N ILE A 72 -5.14 -9.18 5.00
CA ILE A 72 -4.91 -7.92 4.31
C ILE A 72 -4.30 -6.91 5.28
N SER A 73 -3.20 -6.28 4.86
CA SER A 73 -2.53 -5.20 5.58
C SER A 73 -2.82 -3.85 4.93
N GLU A 74 -2.12 -3.51 3.86
CA GLU A 74 -2.24 -2.23 3.16
C GLU A 74 -1.61 -2.30 1.76
N GLY A 75 -1.88 -1.30 0.91
CA GLY A 75 -1.18 -1.12 -0.36
C GLY A 75 0.25 -0.62 -0.14
N ALA A 76 1.10 -0.58 -1.17
CA ALA A 76 2.53 -0.25 -1.02
C ALA A 76 2.77 1.09 -0.30
N GLY A 77 1.96 2.11 -0.57
CA GLY A 77 2.08 3.45 0.03
C GLY A 77 0.80 3.98 0.68
N GLU A 78 -0.25 3.16 0.78
CA GLU A 78 -1.61 3.60 1.10
C GLU A 78 -2.39 2.57 1.90
N ASN A 79 -3.21 3.04 2.84
CA ASN A 79 -4.16 2.19 3.56
C ASN A 79 -5.25 1.66 2.63
N LEU A 80 -5.78 0.48 2.94
CA LEU A 80 -6.88 -0.13 2.17
C LEU A 80 -8.23 0.01 2.87
N PHE A 81 -9.25 0.32 2.08
CA PHE A 81 -10.65 0.33 2.53
C PHE A 81 -11.50 -0.52 1.59
N LEU A 82 -12.44 -1.28 2.16
CA LEU A 82 -13.40 -2.10 1.44
C LEU A 82 -14.82 -1.64 1.78
N ARG A 83 -15.70 -1.60 0.78
CA ARG A 83 -17.13 -1.37 0.98
C ARG A 83 -17.88 -2.67 0.72
N ILE A 84 -18.45 -3.26 1.76
CA ILE A 84 -19.18 -4.53 1.70
C ILE A 84 -20.54 -4.30 2.35
N ASP A 85 -21.62 -4.62 1.64
CA ASP A 85 -23.01 -4.45 2.10
C ASP A 85 -23.30 -3.05 2.67
N GLY A 86 -22.77 -2.02 1.99
CA GLY A 86 -22.94 -0.63 2.39
C GLY A 86 -22.09 -0.17 3.58
N LYS A 87 -21.36 -1.08 4.24
CA LYS A 87 -20.45 -0.78 5.36
C LYS A 87 -19.01 -0.65 4.91
N LEU A 88 -18.25 0.19 5.61
CA LEU A 88 -16.84 0.41 5.35
C LEU A 88 -15.99 -0.45 6.29
N TYR A 89 -14.98 -1.11 5.74
CA TYR A 89 -14.02 -1.93 6.46
C TYR A 89 -12.61 -1.46 6.13
N THR A 90 -11.73 -1.50 7.11
CA THR A 90 -10.29 -1.28 6.93
C THR A 90 -9.55 -2.17 7.92
N PRO A 91 -8.35 -2.66 7.58
CA PRO A 91 -7.53 -3.43 8.50
C PRO A 91 -7.25 -2.63 9.79
N PRO A 92 -7.14 -3.31 10.96
CA PRO A 92 -6.77 -2.64 12.20
C PRO A 92 -5.34 -2.10 12.10
N MET A 93 -4.98 -1.13 12.94
CA MET A 93 -3.61 -0.59 12.98
C MET A 93 -2.54 -1.65 13.27
N THR A 94 -2.92 -2.78 13.87
CA THR A 94 -2.03 -3.91 14.14
C THR A 94 -1.71 -4.76 12.92
N ALA A 95 -2.36 -4.50 11.77
CA ALA A 95 -2.14 -5.21 10.53
C ALA A 95 -1.01 -4.59 9.68
N SER A 96 -0.45 -3.44 10.07
CA SER A 96 0.66 -2.76 9.39
C SER A 96 2.03 -3.17 9.93
#